data_AF-A0A1D2SM69-F1
#
_entry.id   AF-A0A1D2SM69-F1
#
_cell.length_a   1.000
_cell.length_b   1.000
_cell.length_c   1.000
_cell.angle_alpha   90.00
_cell.angle_beta   90.00
_cell.angle_gamma   90.00
#
_symmetry.space_group_name_H-M   'P 1'
#
loop_
_entity.id
_entity.type
_entity.pdbx_description
1 polymer ?
#
loop_
_entity_poly.entity_id
_entity_poly.type
_entity_poly.pdbx_seq_one_letter_code
_entity_poly.pdbx_strand_id
1 'polypeptide(L)'
;MSIPAPESWEIWHSAVLAYQDWKRRRAAVNEINGLGRHEANKVLGECGLSREDFANAMRHTFASTVLLPEAIVSVGGDPDDFAVRHAEWNRDMRRTCMMCSQRRHCSDQLAAGKFADGYHDFCPNRDSMGELAKLYGNQTHA
;
A
#
# COMPACT_ATOMS: atom_id res chain seq x y z
N MET A 1 15.41 -15.97 -23.27
CA MET A 1 16.61 -15.60 -22.49
C MET A 1 16.51 -14.12 -22.17
N SER A 2 16.22 -13.76 -20.92
CA SER A 2 16.21 -12.36 -20.50
C SER A 2 17.65 -11.88 -20.40
N ILE A 3 18.01 -10.85 -21.15
CA ILE A 3 19.29 -10.16 -20.96
C ILE A 3 19.18 -9.50 -19.58
N PRO A 4 20.06 -9.81 -18.61
CA PRO A 4 20.03 -9.13 -17.33
C PRO A 4 20.21 -7.65 -17.61
N ALA A 5 19.27 -6.85 -17.12
CA ALA A 5 19.41 -5.41 -17.18
C ALA A 5 20.79 -5.07 -16.59
N PRO A 6 21.59 -4.20 -17.25
CA PRO A 6 22.84 -3.76 -16.68
C PRO A 6 22.57 -3.28 -15.25
N GLU A 7 23.45 -3.59 -14.28
CA GLU A 7 23.29 -3.16 -12.88
C GLU A 7 22.99 -1.65 -12.77
N SER A 8 23.51 -0.86 -13.71
CA SER A 8 23.20 0.56 -13.86
C SER A 8 21.73 0.84 -14.17
N TRP A 9 21.04 0.04 -14.99
CA TRP A 9 19.60 0.18 -15.27
C TRP A 9 18.77 -0.02 -14.01
N GLU A 10 19.05 -1.05 -13.20
CA GLU A 10 18.30 -1.31 -11.96
C GLU A 10 18.47 -0.18 -10.94
N ILE A 11 19.68 0.36 -10.84
CA ILE A 11 19.99 1.54 -10.01
C ILE A 11 19.22 2.76 -10.52
N TRP A 12 19.29 3.03 -11.84
CA TRP A 12 18.60 4.17 -12.44
C TRP A 12 17.08 4.06 -12.33
N HIS A 13 16.52 2.88 -12.59
CA HIS A 13 15.09 2.62 -12.47
C HIS A 13 14.63 2.83 -11.02
N SER A 14 15.36 2.28 -10.05
CA SER A 14 15.09 2.49 -8.63
C SER A 14 15.15 3.96 -8.23
N ALA A 15 16.13 4.72 -8.73
CA ALA A 15 16.25 6.16 -8.46
C ALA A 15 15.08 6.95 -9.06
N VAL A 16 14.64 6.62 -10.29
CA VAL A 16 13.50 7.25 -10.94
C VAL A 16 12.22 7.00 -10.16
N LEU A 17 11.95 5.75 -9.74
CA LEU A 17 10.78 5.43 -8.93
C LEU A 17 10.79 6.17 -7.58
N ALA A 18 11.93 6.21 -6.90
CA ALA A 18 12.07 6.93 -5.64
C ALA A 18 11.85 8.44 -5.80
N TYR A 19 12.34 9.03 -6.90
CA TYR A 19 12.12 10.44 -7.20
C TYR A 19 10.66 10.76 -7.51
N GLN A 20 9.99 9.91 -8.31
CA GLN A 20 8.56 10.07 -8.61
C GLN A 20 7.72 9.99 -7.35
N ASP A 21 7.99 9.00 -6.49
CA ASP A 21 7.32 8.86 -5.21
C ASP A 21 7.59 10.06 -4.29
N TRP A 22 8.84 10.53 -4.18
CA TRP A 22 9.17 11.74 -3.43
C TRP A 22 8.39 12.97 -3.91
N LYS A 23 8.33 13.18 -5.22
CA LYS A 23 7.59 14.31 -5.82
C LYS A 23 6.11 14.24 -5.46
N ARG A 24 5.49 13.06 -5.55
CA ARG A 24 4.06 12.84 -5.22
C ARG A 24 3.78 13.02 -3.73
N ARG A 25 4.63 12.45 -2.85
CA ARG A 25 4.50 12.64 -1.38
C ARG A 25 4.61 14.12 -1.01
N ARG A 26 5.55 14.85 -1.61
CA ARG A 26 5.71 16.29 -1.35
C ARG A 26 4.51 17.10 -1.83
N ALA A 27 3.94 16.76 -2.99
CA ALA A 27 2.71 17.39 -3.47
C ALA A 27 1.55 17.14 -2.51
N ALA A 28 1.31 15.89 -2.10
CA ALA A 28 0.25 15.54 -1.15
C ALA A 28 0.40 16.27 0.21
N VAL A 29 1.63 16.36 0.74
CA VAL A 29 1.90 17.12 1.97
C VAL A 29 1.59 18.61 1.79
N ASN A 30 1.95 19.20 0.65
CA ASN A 30 1.67 20.60 0.38
C ASN A 30 0.16 20.87 0.23
N GLU A 31 -0.58 19.97 -0.43
CA GLU A 31 -2.04 20.06 -0.58
C GLU A 31 -2.73 20.03 0.78
N ILE A 32 -2.42 19.04 1.63
CA ILE A 32 -2.99 18.92 2.98
C ILE A 32 -2.63 20.13 3.84
N ASN A 33 -1.41 20.66 3.73
CA ASN A 33 -1.04 21.88 4.46
C ASN A 33 -1.76 23.13 3.94
N GLY A 34 -2.16 23.16 2.66
CA GLY A 34 -2.90 24.25 2.04
C GLY A 34 -4.38 24.35 2.46
N LEU A 35 -5.00 23.24 2.89
CA LEU A 35 -6.40 23.19 3.32
C LEU A 35 -6.68 23.94 4.64
N GLY A 36 -5.64 24.32 5.39
CA GLY A 36 -5.79 24.83 6.75
C GLY A 36 -6.08 23.71 7.76
N ARG A 37 -5.86 23.99 9.06
CA ARG A 37 -5.82 22.94 10.10
C ARG A 37 -7.13 22.15 10.24
N HIS A 38 -8.27 22.84 10.21
CA HIS A 38 -9.58 22.21 10.43
C HIS A 38 -9.94 21.26 9.28
N GLU A 39 -9.86 21.74 8.04
CA GLU A 39 -10.18 20.93 6.86
C GLU A 39 -9.20 19.78 6.68
N ALA A 40 -7.90 20.00 6.92
CA ALA A 40 -6.91 18.93 6.91
C ALA A 40 -7.23 17.82 7.92
N ASN A 41 -7.66 18.17 9.13
CA ASN A 41 -8.07 17.18 10.13
C ASN A 41 -9.34 16.43 9.72
N LYS A 42 -10.30 17.10 9.07
CA LYS A 42 -11.53 16.48 8.59
C LYS A 42 -11.24 15.44 7.50
N VAL A 43 -10.54 15.85 6.44
CA VAL A 43 -10.20 14.98 5.29
C VAL A 43 -9.36 13.78 5.74
N LEU A 44 -8.34 13.99 6.57
CA LEU A 44 -7.54 12.89 7.10
C LEU A 44 -8.34 12.01 8.06
N GLY A 45 -9.26 12.60 8.85
CA GLY A 45 -10.14 11.90 9.76
C GLY A 45 -11.09 10.93 9.05
N GLU A 46 -11.59 11.29 7.87
CA GLU A 46 -12.38 10.39 7.01
C GLU A 46 -11.57 9.15 6.59
N CYS A 47 -10.25 9.30 6.44
CA CYS A 47 -9.33 8.19 6.19
C CYS A 47 -8.87 7.47 7.47
N GLY A 48 -9.34 7.89 8.65
CA GLY A 48 -8.93 7.36 9.94
C GLY A 48 -7.49 7.75 10.30
N LEU A 49 -7.03 8.93 9.89
CA LEU A 49 -5.67 9.41 10.11
C LEU A 49 -5.64 10.75 10.85
N SER A 50 -4.67 10.90 11.74
CA SER A 50 -4.29 12.22 12.22
C SER A 50 -3.31 12.90 11.24
N ARG A 51 -3.13 14.22 11.39
CA ARG A 51 -2.08 14.95 10.66
C ARG A 51 -0.68 14.42 10.95
N GLU A 52 -0.46 13.94 12.17
CA GLU A 52 0.82 13.34 12.56
C GLU A 52 1.02 11.98 11.89
N ASP A 53 0.00 11.11 11.90
CA ASP A 53 0.04 9.82 11.20
C ASP A 53 0.36 10.04 9.72
N PHE A 54 -0.34 10.98 9.07
CA PHE A 54 -0.10 11.31 7.67
C PHE A 54 1.32 11.84 7.42
N ALA A 55 1.79 12.78 8.23
CA ALA A 55 3.15 13.32 8.09
C ALA A 55 4.21 12.24 8.30
N ASN A 56 4.00 11.32 9.24
CA ASN A 56 4.88 10.18 9.48
C ASN A 56 4.85 9.20 8.31
N ALA A 57 3.67 8.85 7.80
CA ALA A 57 3.51 7.96 6.64
C ALA A 57 4.26 8.49 5.41
N MET A 58 4.16 9.79 5.14
CA MET A 58 4.81 10.44 4.00
C MET A 58 6.35 10.47 4.08
N ARG A 59 6.95 10.03 5.19
CA ARG A 59 8.40 9.82 5.30
C ARG A 59 8.84 8.48 4.72
N HIS A 60 7.95 7.50 4.60
CA HIS A 60 8.28 6.20 4.04
C HIS A 60 8.38 6.27 2.50
N THR A 61 9.33 5.51 1.95
CA THR A 61 9.45 5.32 0.51
C THR A 61 8.24 4.56 -0.02
N PHE A 62 7.77 4.91 -1.21
CA PHE A 62 6.57 4.33 -1.84
C PHE A 62 5.28 4.60 -1.07
N ALA A 63 5.24 5.61 -0.19
CA ALA A 63 4.01 5.99 0.51
C ALA A 63 2.97 6.61 -0.43
N SER A 64 3.36 7.09 -1.62
CA SER A 64 2.41 7.58 -2.63
C SER A 64 1.79 6.48 -3.50
N THR A 65 2.30 5.25 -3.42
CA THR A 65 1.79 4.11 -4.19
C THR A 65 0.60 3.46 -3.48
N VAL A 66 -0.42 3.01 -4.20
CA VAL A 66 -1.57 2.30 -3.59
C VAL A 66 -1.38 0.80 -3.79
N LEU A 67 -0.79 0.12 -2.79
CA LEU A 67 -0.38 -1.30 -2.90
C LEU A 67 -1.42 -2.30 -2.38
N LEU A 68 -2.30 -1.88 -1.46
CA LEU A 68 -3.21 -2.81 -0.79
C LEU A 68 -4.17 -3.53 -1.76
N PRO A 69 -4.80 -2.86 -2.75
CA PRO A 69 -5.68 -3.54 -3.69
C PRO A 69 -4.98 -4.66 -4.48
N GLU A 70 -3.76 -4.41 -4.96
CA GLU A 70 -2.95 -5.42 -5.65
C GLU A 70 -2.59 -6.59 -4.73
N ALA A 71 -2.30 -6.31 -3.45
CA ALA A 71 -2.05 -7.33 -2.45
C ALA A 71 -3.30 -8.18 -2.17
N ILE A 72 -4.50 -7.59 -2.10
CA ILE A 72 -5.77 -8.32 -1.97
C ILE A 72 -5.99 -9.24 -3.18
N VAL A 73 -5.78 -8.72 -4.39
CA VAL A 73 -5.89 -9.52 -5.63
C VAL A 73 -4.91 -10.70 -5.61
N SER A 74 -3.68 -10.50 -5.14
CA SER A 74 -2.68 -11.56 -5.12
C SER A 74 -3.05 -12.76 -4.24
N VAL A 75 -3.89 -12.57 -3.22
CA VAL A 75 -4.41 -13.66 -2.36
C VAL A 75 -5.78 -14.18 -2.81
N GLY A 76 -6.23 -13.80 -4.01
CA GLY A 76 -7.50 -14.24 -4.61
C GLY A 76 -8.72 -13.41 -4.20
N GLY A 77 -8.53 -12.28 -3.52
CA GLY A 77 -9.62 -11.39 -3.11
C GLY A 77 -10.04 -10.39 -4.19
N ASP A 78 -11.23 -9.83 -4.01
CA ASP A 78 -11.73 -8.69 -4.78
C ASP A 78 -11.68 -7.42 -3.90
N PRO A 79 -10.83 -6.43 -4.22
CA PRO A 79 -10.65 -5.26 -3.36
C PRO A 79 -11.88 -4.33 -3.34
N ASP A 80 -12.66 -4.25 -4.42
CA ASP A 80 -13.85 -3.41 -4.48
C ASP A 80 -14.97 -4.04 -3.65
N ASP A 81 -15.15 -5.36 -3.82
CA ASP A 81 -16.07 -6.13 -3.02
C ASP A 81 -15.73 -6.08 -1.51
N PHE A 82 -14.46 -6.26 -1.18
CA PHE A 82 -13.96 -6.17 0.18
C PHE A 82 -14.20 -4.80 0.80
N ALA A 83 -13.96 -3.73 0.03
CA ALA A 83 -14.18 -2.37 0.49
C ALA A 83 -15.66 -2.08 0.82
N VAL A 84 -16.59 -2.69 0.07
CA VAL A 84 -18.04 -2.54 0.28
C VAL A 84 -18.53 -3.42 1.44
N ARG A 85 -18.22 -4.72 1.43
CA ARG A 85 -18.75 -5.68 2.42
C ARG A 85 -18.06 -5.60 3.79
N HIS A 86 -16.81 -5.15 3.82
CA HIS A 86 -15.96 -5.16 5.01
C HIS A 86 -15.25 -3.81 5.22
N ALA A 87 -16.01 -2.71 5.10
CA ALA A 87 -15.47 -1.34 5.11
C ALA A 87 -14.55 -1.00 6.29
N GLU A 88 -14.90 -1.41 7.52
CA GLU A 88 -14.07 -1.17 8.71
C GLU A 88 -12.76 -1.93 8.65
N TRP A 89 -12.80 -3.22 8.29
CA TRP A 89 -11.60 -4.04 8.13
C TRP A 89 -10.70 -3.52 7.01
N ASN A 90 -11.29 -3.11 5.88
CA ASN A 90 -10.54 -2.47 4.79
C ASN A 90 -9.88 -1.16 5.24
N ARG A 91 -10.57 -0.33 6.02
CA ARG A 91 -10.00 0.91 6.57
C ARG A 91 -8.79 0.64 7.47
N ASP A 92 -8.88 -0.38 8.33
CA ASP A 92 -7.80 -0.75 9.24
C ASP A 92 -6.58 -1.32 8.49
N MET A 93 -6.82 -2.17 7.47
CA MET A 93 -5.77 -2.67 6.59
C MET A 93 -5.11 -1.53 5.79
N ARG A 94 -5.88 -0.56 5.30
CA ARG A 94 -5.35 0.63 4.61
C ARG A 94 -4.47 1.46 5.52
N ARG A 95 -4.92 1.75 6.75
CA ARG A 95 -4.12 2.47 7.74
C ARG A 95 -2.80 1.74 8.02
N THR A 96 -2.87 0.44 8.29
CA THR A 96 -1.70 -0.39 8.56
C THR A 96 -0.73 -0.44 7.37
N CYS A 97 -1.26 -0.60 6.15
CA CYS A 97 -0.46 -0.61 4.94
C CYS A 97 0.23 0.74 4.70
N MET A 98 -0.46 1.85 4.92
CA MET A 98 0.06 3.20 4.70
C MET A 98 1.23 3.53 5.64
N MET A 99 1.19 3.03 6.89
CA MET A 99 2.25 3.22 7.88
C MET A 99 3.43 2.23 7.75
N CYS A 100 3.37 1.29 6.79
CA CYS A 100 4.38 0.27 6.61
C CYS A 100 5.70 0.86 6.09
N SER A 101 6.84 0.47 6.70
CA SER A 101 8.18 0.84 6.22
C SER A 101 8.70 -0.08 5.11
N GLN A 102 8.15 -1.30 4.98
CA GLN A 102 8.57 -2.32 4.00
C GLN A 102 7.88 -2.18 2.64
N ARG A 103 7.36 -1.00 2.30
CA ARG A 103 6.52 -0.79 1.11
C ARG A 103 7.26 -0.98 -0.20
N ARG A 104 8.57 -0.67 -0.25
CA ARG A 104 9.40 -1.01 -1.42
C ARG A 104 9.44 -2.52 -1.63
N HIS A 105 9.77 -3.28 -0.58
CA HIS A 105 9.79 -4.73 -0.64
C HIS A 105 8.43 -5.31 -1.04
N CYS A 106 7.33 -4.79 -0.48
CA CYS A 106 5.97 -5.14 -0.89
C CYS A 106 5.74 -4.94 -2.39
N SER A 107 6.10 -3.76 -2.92
CA SER A 107 5.99 -3.44 -4.35
C SER A 107 6.81 -4.41 -5.22
N ASP A 108 8.03 -4.74 -4.79
CA ASP A 108 8.90 -5.66 -5.54
C ASP A 108 8.31 -7.10 -5.55
N GLN A 109 7.76 -7.57 -4.41
CA GLN A 109 7.09 -8.87 -4.31
C GLN A 109 5.82 -8.94 -5.16
N LEU A 110 5.02 -7.86 -5.19
CA LEU A 110 3.83 -7.75 -6.04
C LEU A 110 4.21 -7.78 -7.53
N ALA A 111 5.20 -6.99 -7.93
CA ALA A 111 5.68 -6.97 -9.32
C ALA A 111 6.26 -8.31 -9.76
N ALA A 112 6.89 -9.06 -8.85
CA ALA A 112 7.41 -10.40 -9.11
C ALA A 112 6.35 -11.51 -9.06
N GLY A 113 5.09 -11.20 -8.69
CA GLY A 113 4.05 -12.21 -8.50
C GLY A 113 4.28 -13.14 -7.31
N LYS A 114 5.07 -12.71 -6.33
CA LYS A 114 5.52 -13.51 -5.17
C LYS A 114 4.92 -13.10 -3.84
N PHE A 115 4.08 -12.05 -3.84
CA PHE A 115 3.48 -11.55 -2.61
C PHE A 115 2.70 -12.63 -1.85
N ALA A 116 1.85 -13.39 -2.55
CA ALA A 116 0.99 -14.41 -1.94
C ALA A 116 1.77 -15.47 -1.15
N ASP A 117 2.96 -15.83 -1.64
CA ASP A 117 3.81 -16.84 -1.01
C ASP A 117 4.67 -16.27 0.13
N GLY A 118 4.96 -14.96 0.11
CA GLY A 118 5.97 -14.35 0.99
C GLY A 118 5.45 -13.33 2.00
N TYR A 119 4.18 -12.93 1.95
CA TYR A 119 3.69 -11.82 2.78
C TYR A 119 3.78 -12.11 4.30
N HIS A 120 3.78 -13.38 4.70
CA HIS A 120 3.89 -13.79 6.11
C HIS A 120 5.18 -13.28 6.77
N ASP A 121 6.25 -13.09 5.99
CA ASP A 121 7.58 -12.74 6.52
C ASP A 121 7.76 -11.24 6.77
N PHE A 122 6.99 -10.38 6.11
CA PHE A 122 7.23 -8.93 6.14
C PHE A 122 5.97 -8.06 6.26
N CYS A 123 4.80 -8.57 5.88
CA CYS A 123 3.61 -7.74 5.77
C CYS A 123 2.98 -7.53 7.15
N PRO A 124 2.75 -6.28 7.60
CA PRO A 124 2.06 -6.04 8.86
C PRO A 124 0.58 -6.47 8.80
N ASN A 125 -0.01 -6.57 7.61
CA ASN A 125 -1.38 -7.09 7.40
C ASN A 125 -1.43 -8.62 7.23
N ARG A 126 -0.35 -9.37 7.50
CA ARG A 126 -0.29 -10.82 7.22
C ARG A 126 -1.47 -11.62 7.77
N ASP A 127 -1.93 -11.32 8.99
CA ASP A 127 -3.03 -12.07 9.58
C ASP A 127 -4.34 -11.77 8.84
N SER A 128 -4.59 -10.50 8.48
CA SER A 128 -5.72 -10.11 7.63
C SER A 128 -5.65 -10.70 6.21
N MET A 129 -4.45 -10.78 5.63
CA MET A 129 -4.27 -11.41 4.31
C MET A 129 -4.61 -12.90 4.35
N GLY A 130 -4.23 -13.59 5.43
CA GLY A 130 -4.58 -14.99 5.64
C GLY A 130 -6.09 -15.21 5.80
N GLU A 131 -6.78 -14.33 6.54
CA GLU A 131 -8.24 -14.39 6.65
C GLU A 131 -8.95 -14.06 5.33
N LEU A 132 -8.45 -13.09 4.56
CA LEU A 132 -8.95 -12.77 3.22
C LEU A 132 -8.82 -13.96 2.27
N ALA A 133 -7.67 -14.63 2.24
CA ALA A 133 -7.44 -15.81 1.40
C ALA A 133 -8.47 -16.92 1.69
N LYS A 134 -8.79 -17.15 2.97
CA LYS A 134 -9.85 -18.10 3.37
C LYS A 134 -11.23 -17.62 2.95
N LEU A 135 -11.55 -16.35 3.19
CA LEU A 135 -12.85 -15.76 2.88
C LEU A 135 -13.20 -15.91 1.40
N TYR A 136 -12.27 -15.61 0.51
CA TYR A 136 -12.49 -15.69 -0.94
C TYR A 136 -12.28 -17.11 -1.50
N GLY A 137 -11.40 -17.92 -0.91
CA GLY A 137 -11.26 -19.34 -1.27
C GLY A 137 -12.51 -20.17 -0.94
N ASN A 138 -13.24 -19.81 0.12
CA ASN A 138 -14.51 -20.47 0.47
C ASN A 138 -15.67 -20.05 -0.44
N GLN A 139 -15.57 -18.90 -1.13
CA GLN A 139 -16.60 -18.40 -2.04
C GLN A 139 -16.49 -19.01 -3.45
N THR A 140 -15.35 -19.60 -3.82
CA THR A 140 -15.15 -20.23 -5.14
C THR A 140 -15.77 -21.63 -5.24
N HIS A 141 -16.32 -22.15 -4.14
CA HIS A 141 -16.93 -23.47 -4.02
C HIS A 141 -18.44 -23.44 -3.67
N ALA A 142 -19.06 -22.25 -3.71
CA ALA A 142 -20.51 -22.06 -3.54
C ALA A 142 -21.14 -21.65 -4.88
#